data_AF-A0A175Y4G3-F1
#
_entry.id   AF-A0A175Y4G3-F1
#
_cell.length_a   1.000
_cell.length_b   1.000
_cell.length_c   1.000
_cell.angle_alpha   90.00
_cell.angle_beta   90.00
_cell.angle_gamma   90.00
#
_symmetry.space_group_name_H-M   'P 1'
#
loop_
_entity.id
_entity.type
_entity.pdbx_description
1 polymer ?
#
loop_
_entity_poly.entity_id
_entity_poly.type
_entity_poly.pdbx_seq_one_letter_code
_entity_poly.pdbx_strand_id
1 'polypeptide(L)' 'MIAPRRDYRAAQADRGYQPSYVAGTACPGCGHRAWLLGRRAAECGRCGTALPLAPEVAHG' A
#
# COMPACT_ATOMS: atom_id res chain seq x y z
N MET A 1 -11.65 -3.31 -17.00
CA MET A 1 -10.22 -3.64 -16.85
C MET A 1 -9.82 -3.39 -15.40
N ILE A 2 -9.77 -4.45 -14.57
CA ILE A 2 -9.31 -4.37 -13.18
C ILE A 2 -7.77 -4.37 -13.22
N ALA A 3 -7.13 -3.35 -12.65
CA ALA A 3 -5.68 -3.27 -12.59
C ALA A 3 -5.14 -4.42 -11.70
N PRO A 4 -4.01 -5.06 -12.05
CA PRO A 4 -3.43 -6.11 -11.22
C PRO A 4 -3.12 -5.54 -9.83
N ARG A 5 -3.45 -6.32 -8.80
CA ARG A 5 -3.13 -5.99 -7.40
C ARG A 5 -1.62 -5.80 -7.30
N ARG A 6 -1.19 -4.55 -7.15
CA ARG A 6 0.23 -4.19 -7.05
C ARG A 6 0.63 -4.14 -5.58
N ASP A 7 1.55 -5.01 -5.20
CA ASP A 7 2.00 -5.15 -3.82
C ASP A 7 3.09 -4.10 -3.53
N TYR A 8 2.68 -2.92 -3.08
CA TYR A 8 3.64 -1.85 -2.74
C TYR A 8 4.45 -2.15 -1.47
N ARG A 9 4.10 -3.20 -0.72
CA ARG A 9 4.92 -3.78 0.36
C ARG A 9 6.32 -4.13 -0.11
N ALA A 10 6.43 -5.01 -1.11
CA ALA A 10 7.71 -5.49 -1.61
C ALA A 10 8.58 -4.34 -2.16
N ALA A 11 7.95 -3.35 -2.80
CA ALA A 11 8.65 -2.18 -3.34
C ALA A 11 9.22 -1.24 -2.26
N GLN A 12 8.69 -1.29 -1.04
CA GLN A 12 9.15 -0.48 0.09
C GLN A 12 10.33 -1.10 0.82
N ALA A 13 10.40 -2.42 0.88
CA ALA A 13 11.54 -3.13 1.48
C ALA A 13 12.87 -2.78 0.78
N ASP A 14 12.85 -2.60 -0.55
CA ASP A 14 14.03 -2.28 -1.36
C ASP A 14 14.51 -0.81 -1.21
N ARG A 15 13.58 0.12 -0.96
CA ARG A 15 13.84 1.57 -0.94
C ARG A 15 14.12 2.15 0.45
N GLY A 16 14.02 1.31 1.50
CA GLY A 16 14.02 1.76 2.89
C GLY A 16 12.64 2.25 3.35
N TYR A 17 12.42 2.29 4.67
CA TYR A 17 11.11 2.63 5.21
C TYR A 17 10.74 4.09 4.92
N GLN A 18 9.73 4.27 4.06
CA GLN A 18 9.13 5.57 3.79
C GLN A 18 7.61 5.43 3.88
N PRO A 19 6.88 6.10 4.78
CA PRO A 19 5.44 5.87 4.91
C PRO A 19 4.69 6.26 3.62
N SER A 20 4.34 5.26 2.80
CA SER A 20 3.64 5.48 1.52
C SER A 20 2.18 5.91 1.73
N TYR A 21 1.61 5.55 2.89
CA TYR A 21 0.24 5.92 3.25
C TYR A 21 0.25 7.12 4.21
N VAL A 22 -0.29 8.24 3.75
CA VAL A 22 -0.67 9.39 4.59
C VAL A 22 -2.19 9.50 4.60
N ALA A 23 -2.80 9.87 5.73
CA ALA A 23 -4.25 9.99 5.82
C ALA A 23 -4.78 10.94 4.73
N GLY A 24 -5.66 10.43 3.86
CA GLY A 24 -6.24 11.18 2.74
C GLY A 24 -5.56 10.97 1.38
N THR A 25 -4.46 10.22 1.31
CA THR A 25 -3.78 9.89 0.05
C THR A 25 -4.68 9.13 -0.93
N ALA A 26 -4.51 9.39 -2.23
CA ALA A 26 -5.16 8.63 -3.29
C ALA A 26 -4.37 7.36 -3.59
N CYS A 27 -5.05 6.29 -4.00
CA CYS A 27 -4.41 5.04 -4.38
C CYS A 27 -3.47 5.27 -5.58
N PRO A 28 -2.17 4.90 -5.50
CA PRO A 28 -1.24 5.07 -6.61
C PRO A 28 -1.56 4.17 -7.80
N GLY A 29 -2.35 3.10 -7.60
CA GLY A 29 -2.76 2.18 -8.66
C GLY A 29 -4.00 2.62 -9.43
N CYS A 30 -4.98 3.28 -8.78
CA CYS A 30 -6.27 3.59 -9.40
C CYS A 30 -6.84 4.99 -9.09
N GLY A 31 -6.16 5.81 -8.29
CA GLY A 31 -6.60 7.16 -7.91
C GLY A 31 -7.75 7.23 -6.90
N HIS A 32 -8.38 6.11 -6.53
CA HIS A 32 -9.45 6.11 -5.53
C HIS A 32 -8.93 6.28 -4.09
N ARG A 33 -9.79 6.81 -3.22
CA ARG A 33 -9.50 7.08 -1.80
C ARG A 33 -10.21 6.09 -0.86
N ALA A 34 -10.79 5.03 -1.40
CA ALA A 34 -11.43 3.98 -0.63
C ALA A 34 -10.37 3.03 -0.08
N TRP A 35 -10.14 3.09 1.24
CA TRP A 35 -9.10 2.33 1.93
C TRP A 35 -9.73 1.42 2.99
N LEU A 36 -9.29 0.16 2.99
CA LEU A 36 -9.49 -0.83 4.04
C LEU A 36 -8.24 -0.82 4.91
N LEU A 37 -8.35 -0.22 6.10
CA LEU A 37 -7.22 -0.10 7.03
C LEU A 37 -7.08 -1.38 7.86
N GLY A 38 -6.05 -2.15 7.56
CA GLY A 38 -5.63 -3.29 8.38
C GLY A 38 -4.59 -2.90 9.42
N ARG A 39 -4.19 -3.85 10.26
CA ARG A 39 -3.14 -3.64 11.29
C ARG A 39 -1.76 -3.35 10.70
N ARG A 40 -1.43 -3.92 9.53
CA ARG A 40 -0.08 -3.85 8.93
C ARG A 40 -0.05 -3.09 7.59
N ALA A 41 -1.19 -2.93 6.93
CA ALA A 41 -1.29 -2.31 5.62
C ALA A 41 -2.67 -1.68 5.39
N ALA A 42 -2.71 -0.65 4.54
CA ALA A 42 -3.91 -0.05 4.00
C ALA A 42 -4.16 -0.62 2.59
N GLU A 43 -5.27 -1.32 2.39
CA GLU A 43 -5.63 -1.92 1.10
C GLU A 43 -6.69 -1.07 0.38
N CYS A 44 -6.51 -0.81 -0.92
CA CYS A 44 -7.51 -0.10 -1.70
C CYS A 44 -8.72 -1.00 -1.98
N GLY A 45 -9.91 -0.56 -1.56
CA GLY A 45 -11.16 -1.30 -1.77
C GLY A 45 -11.62 -1.40 -3.24
N ARG A 46 -10.90 -0.75 -4.18
CA ARG A 46 -11.23 -0.75 -5.62
C ARG A 46 -10.35 -1.70 -6.42
N CYS A 47 -9.03 -1.55 -6.34
CA CYS A 47 -8.06 -2.33 -7.11
C CYS A 47 -7.23 -3.30 -6.26
N GLY A 48 -7.41 -3.30 -4.93
CA GLY A 48 -6.67 -4.19 -4.03
C GLY A 48 -5.21 -3.81 -3.80
N THR A 49 -4.79 -2.59 -4.17
CA THR A 49 -3.42 -2.10 -3.91
C THR A 49 -3.19 -1.95 -2.40
N ALA A 50 -2.18 -2.63 -1.86
CA ALA A 50 -1.85 -2.60 -0.45
C ALA A 50 -0.60 -1.74 -0.16
N LEU A 51 -0.75 -0.72 0.69
CA LEU A 51 0.33 0.14 1.17
C LEU A 51 0.71 -0.26 2.61
N PRO A 52 1.99 -0.51 2.91
CA PRO A 52 2.41 -0.79 4.28
C PRO A 52 2.20 0.42 5.20
N LEU A 53 1.64 0.18 6.39
CA LEU A 53 1.41 1.20 7.44
C LEU A 53 2.55 1.27 8.47
N ALA A 54 3.35 0.21 8.52
CA ALA A 54 4.48 0.06 9.41
C ALA A 54 5.68 -0.42 8.58
N PRO A 55 6.92 -0.22 9.04
CA PRO A 55 8.06 -0.84 8.40
C PRO A 55 7.86 -2.34 8.42
N GLU A 56 7.77 -2.96 7.24
CA GLU A 56 8.10 -4.36 7.18
C GLU A 56 9.61 -4.45 7.35
N VAL A 57 10.04 -4.91 8.53
CA VAL A 57 11.40 -5.40 8.68
C VAL A 57 11.44 -6.65 7.80
N ALA A 58 11.94 -6.50 6.57
CA ALA A 58 12.27 -7.63 5.73
C ALA A 58 13.38 -8.39 6.47
N HIS A 59 13.01 -9.50 7.11
CA HIS A 59 13.97 -10.38 7.75
C HIS A 59 14.86 -10.94 6.64
N GLY A 60 16.13 -10.54 6.64
CA GLY A 60 17.19 -11.18 5.86
C GLY A 60 17.55 -12.54 6.43
#